data_AF-A0A3M1Y8X0-F1
#
_entry.id   AF-A0A3M1Y8X0-F1
#
_cell.length_a   1.000
_cell.length_b   1.000
_cell.length_c   1.000
_cell.angle_alpha   90.00
_cell.angle_beta   90.00
_cell.angle_gamma   90.00
#
_symmetry.space_group_name_H-M   'P 1'
#
loop_
_entity.id
_entity.type
_entity.pdbx_description
1 polymer ?
#
loop_
_entity_poly.entity_id
_entity_poly.type
_entity_poly.pdbx_seq_one_letter_code
_entity_poly.pdbx_strand_id
1 'polypeptide(L)'
;MRKIPIDSAESGMVLARDVTNPSGAVLFPQGAELDERMISRLKGLQVDFIFVEGHSEPRISKELYLKKVEQALSKAEMNTVMQTIRDTLLKHIEAIYE
;
A
#
# COMPACT_ATOMS: atom_id res chain seq x y z
N MET A 1 5.52 -3.06 5.58
CA MET A 1 4.41 -2.72 6.50
C MET A 1 3.63 -1.54 5.93
N ARG A 2 2.30 -1.65 5.85
CA ARG A 2 1.44 -0.60 5.29
C ARG A 2 0.30 -0.30 6.25
N LYS A 3 0.06 0.98 6.55
CA LYS A 3 -1.12 1.43 7.29
C LYS A 3 -2.28 1.57 6.31
N ILE A 4 -3.39 0.87 6.56
CA ILE A 4 -4.62 0.99 5.78
C ILE A 4 -5.81 1.26 6.70
N PRO A 5 -6.81 2.03 6.26
CA PRO A 5 -8.09 2.10 6.96
C PRO A 5 -8.77 0.73 6.93
N ILE A 6 -9.51 0.38 7.98
CA ILE A 6 -10.20 -0.93 8.07
C ILE A 6 -11.19 -1.15 6.91
N ASP A 7 -11.73 -0.08 6.34
CA ASP A 7 -12.62 -0.15 5.18
C ASP A 7 -11.94 -0.56 3.89
N SER A 8 -10.61 -0.46 3.81
CA SER A 8 -9.81 -0.94 2.68
C SER A 8 -9.09 -2.25 2.99
N ALA A 9 -9.44 -2.92 4.09
CA ALA A 9 -8.90 -4.23 4.41
C ALA A 9 -9.64 -5.31 3.61
N GLU A 10 -8.88 -6.23 3.03
CA GLU A 10 -9.41 -7.35 2.26
C GLU A 10 -8.99 -8.68 2.89
N SER A 11 -9.77 -9.73 2.62
CA SER A 11 -9.45 -11.07 3.09
C SER A 11 -8.14 -11.56 2.46
N GLY A 12 -7.30 -12.23 3.24
CA GLY A 12 -5.97 -12.71 2.82
C GLY A 12 -4.81 -11.76 3.12
N MET A 13 -5.08 -10.55 3.61
CA MET A 13 -4.02 -9.65 4.09
C MET A 13 -3.46 -10.13 5.43
N VAL A 14 -2.14 -10.08 5.64
CA VAL A 14 -1.52 -10.50 6.92
C VAL A 14 -1.26 -9.28 7.80
N LEU A 15 -1.54 -9.35 9.10
CA LEU A 15 -1.26 -8.26 10.04
C LEU A 15 0.25 -8.11 10.31
N ALA A 16 0.79 -6.93 10.06
CA ALA A 16 2.20 -6.60 10.30
C ALA A 16 2.52 -6.27 11.77
N ARG A 17 1.49 -6.05 12.60
CA ARG A 17 1.62 -5.78 14.04
C ARG A 17 0.35 -6.18 14.78
N ASP A 18 0.46 -6.33 16.09
CA ASP A 18 -0.68 -6.54 16.97
C ASP A 18 -1.74 -5.44 16.82
N VAL A 19 -2.99 -5.83 16.64
CA VAL A 19 -4.12 -4.90 16.68
C VAL A 19 -4.61 -4.82 18.11
N THR A 20 -4.45 -3.67 18.74
CA THR A 20 -4.90 -3.41 20.10
C THR A 20 -6.17 -2.56 20.12
N ASN A 21 -7.01 -2.77 21.12
CA ASN A 21 -8.14 -1.89 21.40
C ASN A 21 -7.69 -0.63 22.19
N PRO A 22 -8.57 0.37 22.38
CA PRO A 22 -8.26 1.56 23.18
C PRO A 22 -7.86 1.25 24.64
N SER A 23 -8.31 0.09 25.17
CA SER A 23 -7.98 -0.39 26.52
C SER A 23 -6.62 -1.11 26.59
N GLY A 24 -5.88 -1.21 25.48
CA GLY A 24 -4.57 -1.86 25.42
C GLY A 24 -4.60 -3.39 25.30
N ALA A 25 -5.79 -4.00 25.17
CA ALA A 25 -5.91 -5.44 24.95
C ALA A 25 -5.64 -5.80 23.49
N VAL A 26 -4.82 -6.83 23.26
CA VAL A 26 -4.55 -7.38 21.93
C VAL A 26 -5.78 -8.11 21.41
N LEU A 27 -6.35 -7.62 20.31
CA LEU A 27 -7.49 -8.24 19.62
C LEU A 27 -7.01 -9.33 18.66
N PHE A 28 -5.96 -9.03 17.91
CA PHE A 28 -5.35 -9.94 16.96
C PHE A 28 -3.83 -9.81 17.00
N PRO A 29 -3.09 -10.93 17.06
CA PRO A 29 -1.65 -10.90 17.05
C PRO A 29 -1.11 -10.55 15.65
N GLN A 30 0.12 -10.04 15.62
CA GLN A 30 0.93 -9.96 14.42
C GLN A 30 1.03 -11.33 13.73
N GLY A 31 1.04 -11.33 12.40
CA GLY A 31 1.12 -12.53 11.57
C GLY A 31 -0.21 -13.23 11.34
N ALA A 32 -1.31 -12.74 11.93
CA ALA A 32 -2.64 -13.26 11.65
C ALA A 32 -3.13 -12.82 10.26
N GLU A 33 -3.68 -13.77 9.50
CA GLU A 33 -4.33 -13.52 8.23
C GLU A 33 -5.75 -12.98 8.46
N LEU A 34 -6.08 -11.87 7.80
CA LEU A 34 -7.39 -11.24 7.85
C LEU A 34 -8.39 -12.11 7.07
N ASP A 35 -9.41 -12.59 7.77
CA ASP A 35 -10.60 -13.16 7.15
C ASP A 35 -11.78 -12.16 7.22
N GLU A 36 -12.86 -12.44 6.49
CA GLU A 36 -14.07 -11.58 6.47
C GLU A 36 -14.69 -11.40 7.87
N ARG A 37 -14.56 -12.40 8.75
CA ARG A 37 -15.10 -12.37 10.12
C ARG A 37 -14.27 -11.43 11.00
N MET A 38 -12.95 -11.45 10.86
CA MET A 38 -12.00 -10.59 11.53
C MET A 38 -12.22 -9.14 11.12
N ILE A 39 -12.35 -8.87 9.82
CA ILE A 39 -12.64 -7.52 9.30
C ILE A 39 -13.95 -6.99 9.89
N SER A 40 -15.01 -7.80 9.86
CA SER A 40 -16.31 -7.44 10.44
C SER A 40 -16.22 -7.15 11.94
N ARG A 41 -15.43 -7.94 12.67
CA ARG A 41 -15.20 -7.75 14.11
C ARG A 41 -14.41 -6.47 14.40
N LEU A 42 -13.38 -6.18 13.62
CA LEU A 42 -12.58 -4.96 13.73
C LEU A 42 -13.42 -3.70 13.45
N LYS A 43 -14.31 -3.76 12.45
CA LYS A 43 -15.29 -2.69 12.18
C LYS A 43 -16.26 -2.49 13.35
N GLY A 44 -16.78 -3.59 13.91
CA GLY A 44 -17.66 -3.54 15.10
C GLY A 44 -16.97 -2.96 16.34
N LEU A 45 -15.65 -3.11 16.45
CA LEU A 45 -14.82 -2.57 17.53
C LEU A 45 -14.32 -1.14 17.26
N GLN A 46 -14.77 -0.50 16.18
CA GLN A 46 -14.37 0.88 15.79
C GLN A 46 -12.85 1.06 15.66
N VAL A 47 -12.16 0.06 15.10
CA VAL A 47 -10.73 0.18 14.77
C VAL A 47 -10.59 0.98 13.47
N ASP A 48 -10.06 2.20 13.54
CA ASP A 48 -9.92 3.07 12.36
C ASP A 48 -8.88 2.55 11.35
N PHE A 49 -7.75 2.05 11.85
CA PHE A 49 -6.60 1.68 11.01
C PHE A 49 -5.91 0.40 11.48
N ILE A 50 -5.48 -0.41 10.51
CA ILE A 50 -4.67 -1.61 10.73
C ILE A 50 -3.36 -1.54 9.94
N PHE A 51 -2.38 -2.34 10.36
CA PHE A 51 -1.09 -2.45 9.69
C PHE A 51 -0.97 -3.84 9.10
N VAL A 52 -0.78 -3.89 7.79
CA VAL A 52 -0.68 -5.16 7.05
C VAL A 52 0.72 -5.36 6.46
N GLU A 53 1.13 -6.61 6.36
CA GLU A 53 2.27 -7.07 5.59
C GLU A 53 1.90 -7.05 4.11
N GLY A 54 2.86 -6.67 3.27
CA GLY A 54 2.62 -6.44 1.85
C GLY A 54 3.47 -5.30 1.32
N HIS A 55 3.97 -5.50 0.10
CA HIS A 55 4.49 -4.40 -0.70
C HIS A 55 3.33 -3.48 -1.03
N SER A 56 3.57 -2.18 -1.02
CA SER A 56 2.57 -1.18 -1.39
C SER A 56 2.11 -1.42 -2.82
N GLU A 57 1.04 -2.20 -2.99
CA GLU A 57 0.34 -2.23 -4.27
C GLU A 57 0.05 -0.78 -4.67
N PRO A 58 0.43 -0.38 -5.89
CA PRO A 58 0.19 0.96 -6.35
C PRO A 58 -1.30 1.26 -6.28
N ARG A 59 -1.68 2.27 -5.48
CA ARG A 59 -3.05 2.76 -5.36
C ARG A 59 -3.63 3.33 -6.67
N ILE A 60 -2.84 3.37 -7.72
CA ILE A 60 -3.18 4.02 -8.99
C ILE A 60 -2.83 3.05 -10.13
N SER A 61 -3.61 3.09 -11.20
CA SER A 61 -3.33 2.28 -12.38
C SER A 61 -1.96 2.65 -12.96
N LYS A 62 -1.32 1.68 -13.63
CA LYS A 62 -0.06 1.86 -14.38
C LYS A 62 -0.11 3.14 -15.22
N GLU A 63 -1.22 3.36 -15.93
CA GLU A 63 -1.44 4.54 -16.77
C GLU A 63 -1.41 5.86 -15.99
N LEU A 64 -2.05 5.93 -14.83
CA LEU A 64 -2.06 7.14 -14.00
C LEU A 64 -0.68 7.41 -13.40
N TYR A 65 0.09 6.36 -13.11
CA TYR A 65 1.44 6.51 -12.58
C TYR A 65 2.42 7.01 -13.64
N LEU A 66 2.35 6.45 -14.85
CA LEU A 66 3.10 6.94 -16.02
C LEU A 66 2.81 8.41 -16.29
N LYS A 67 1.53 8.80 -16.30
CA LYS A 67 1.13 10.19 -16.55
C LYS A 67 1.67 11.17 -15.51
N LYS A 68 1.74 10.78 -14.23
CA LYS A 68 2.34 11.61 -13.16
C LYS A 68 3.84 11.75 -13.33
N VAL A 69 4.52 10.67 -13.71
CA VAL A 69 5.97 10.67 -13.96
C VAL A 69 6.30 11.52 -15.18
N GLU A 70 5.54 11.41 -16.26
CA GLU A 70 5.69 12.29 -17.43
C GLU A 70 5.43 13.76 -17.09
N GLN A 71 4.38 14.07 -16.32
CA GLN A 71 4.15 15.43 -15.84
C GLN A 71 5.32 15.96 -15.00
N ALA A 72 5.88 15.14 -14.11
CA ALA A 72 7.03 15.52 -13.29
C ALA A 72 8.28 15.74 -14.15
N LEU A 73 8.50 14.88 -15.15
CA LEU A 73 9.64 14.95 -16.07
C LEU A 73 9.49 16.03 -17.15
N SER A 74 8.27 16.52 -17.43
CA SER A 74 8.02 17.58 -18.41
C SER A 74 8.63 18.93 -18.02
N LYS A 75 8.81 19.15 -16.71
CA LYS A 75 9.43 20.36 -16.15
C LYS A 75 10.96 20.25 -16.04
N ALA A 76 11.52 19.09 -16.35
CA ALA A 76 12.93 18.79 -16.19
C ALA A 76 13.68 19.01 -17.51
N GLU A 77 14.86 19.61 -17.43
CA GLU A 77 15.72 19.83 -18.59
C GLU A 77 16.24 18.47 -19.12
N MET A 78 16.03 18.22 -20.41
CA MET A 78 16.38 16.96 -21.06
C MET A 78 17.88 16.90 -21.36
N ASN A 79 18.67 16.53 -20.36
CA ASN A 79 20.08 16.17 -20.51
C ASN A 79 20.25 14.62 -20.52
N THR A 80 21.45 14.15 -20.88
CA THR A 80 21.77 12.72 -21.00
C THR A 80 21.50 11.94 -19.71
N VAL A 81 21.69 12.57 -18.54
CA VAL A 81 21.45 11.97 -17.23
C VAL A 81 19.94 11.81 -16.97
N MET A 82 19.15 12.82 -17.34
CA MET A 82 17.69 12.82 -17.19
C MET A 82 17.03 11.74 -18.05
N GLN A 83 17.57 11.44 -19.23
CA GLN A 83 17.09 10.34 -20.07
C GLN A 83 17.30 8.97 -19.40
N THR A 84 18.49 8.72 -18.83
CA THR A 84 18.78 7.47 -18.11
C THR A 84 17.88 7.29 -16.88
N ILE A 85 17.59 8.37 -16.16
CA ILE A 85 16.67 8.36 -15.01
C ILE A 85 15.25 8.00 -15.46
N ARG A 86 14.77 8.60 -16.56
CA ARG A 86 13.45 8.31 -17.13
C ARG A 86 13.34 6.82 -17.50
N ASP A 87 14.31 6.28 -18.22
CA ASP A 87 14.25 4.89 -18.69
C ASP A 87 14.29 3.88 -17.53
N THR A 88 15.09 4.18 -16.50
CA THR A 88 15.18 3.36 -15.30
C THR A 88 13.88 3.40 -14.49
N LEU A 89 13.26 4.59 -14.37
CA LEU A 89 11.96 4.76 -13.72
C LEU A 89 10.86 4.01 -14.47
N LEU A 90 10.84 4.06 -15.80
CA LEU A 90 9.88 3.33 -16.63
C LEU A 90 9.99 1.82 -16.39
N LYS A 91 11.20 1.26 -16.44
CA LYS A 91 11.43 -0.17 -16.17
C LYS A 91 11.00 -0.57 -14.75
N HIS A 92 11.27 0.30 -13.76
CA HIS A 92 10.85 0.03 -12.40
C HIS A 92 9.33 0.06 -12.26
N ILE A 93 8.65 1.00 -12.92
CA ILE A 93 7.19 1.07 -12.95
C ILE A 93 6.64 -0.20 -13.59
N GLU A 94 7.18 -0.65 -14.73
CA GLU A 94 6.74 -1.89 -15.37
C GLU A 94 6.87 -3.11 -14.45
N ALA A 95 8.01 -3.26 -13.77
CA ALA A 95 8.25 -4.35 -12.82
C ALA A 95 7.35 -4.33 -11.57
N ILE A 96 6.67 -3.21 -11.29
CA ILE A 96 5.71 -3.12 -10.19
C ILE A 96 4.31 -3.64 -10.60
N TYR A 97 4.00 -3.69 -11.90
CA TYR A 97 2.69 -4.12 -12.41
C TYR A 97 2.75 -5.40 -13.27
N GLU A 98 3.93 -6.01 -13.44
CA GLU A 98 4.11 -7.40 -13.90
C GLU A 98 4.01 -8.38 -12.72
#